data_AF-A0A3Q8E9K1-F1
#
_entry.id   AF-A0A3Q8E9K1-F1
#
_cell.length_a   1.000
_cell.length_b   1.000
_cell.length_c   1.000
_cell.angle_alpha   90.00
_cell.angle_beta   90.00
_cell.angle_gamma   90.00
#
_symmetry.space_group_name_H-M   'P 1'
#
loop_
_entity.id
_entity.type
_entity.pdbx_description
1 polymer ?
#
loop_
_entity_poly.entity_id
_entity_poly.type
_entity_poly.pdbx_seq_one_letter_code
_entity_poly.pdbx_strand_id
1 'polypeptide(L)'
;MTLSSVLLVLLQVCSLQLMVAAMPKCQLQGDLVMSTHHLLRDLGEEFPVHCRVLNTNISFPDSAFPAKTTNHPQCRQALWVVYESLREAGQIFGDHELPVGEGGVTWDNAKLEDFQNLQFRLLEEGSCLSRVSGSGVLSSYFSNVTAVLQQQESAACGWMALRRDLLRVLATGLQKHCTCFTWRDGHKCRDHAQ
;
A
#
# COMPACT_ATOMS: atom_id res chain seq x y z
N MET A 1 42.25 -28.00 15.85
CA MET A 1 41.55 -27.29 14.75
C MET A 1 42.61 -26.56 13.95
N THR A 2 42.78 -26.89 12.67
CA THR A 2 43.89 -26.39 11.85
C THR A 2 43.62 -24.97 11.39
N LEU A 3 44.68 -24.17 11.19
CA LEU A 3 44.63 -22.79 10.69
C LEU A 3 43.77 -22.64 9.41
N SER A 4 43.74 -23.71 8.59
CA SER A 4 42.94 -23.82 7.37
C SER A 4 41.42 -23.83 7.64
N SER A 5 40.95 -24.52 8.68
CA SER A 5 39.52 -24.54 9.03
C SER A 5 39.03 -23.18 9.54
N VAL A 6 39.87 -22.44 10.28
CA VAL A 6 39.52 -21.10 10.77
C VAL A 6 39.44 -20.11 9.60
N LEU A 7 40.35 -20.19 8.64
CA LEU A 7 40.35 -19.35 7.44
C LEU A 7 39.11 -19.59 6.57
N LEU A 8 38.70 -20.85 6.40
CA LEU A 8 37.48 -21.24 5.67
C LEU A 8 36.21 -20.68 6.32
N VAL A 9 36.09 -20.78 7.65
CA VAL A 9 34.95 -20.22 8.38
C VAL A 9 34.92 -18.69 8.26
N LEU A 10 36.06 -18.01 8.37
CA LEU A 10 36.13 -16.55 8.19
C LEU A 10 35.72 -16.13 6.78
N LEU A 11 36.18 -16.83 5.74
CA LEU A 11 35.78 -16.59 4.35
C LEU A 11 34.26 -16.78 4.15
N GLN A 12 33.68 -17.82 4.73
CA GLN A 12 32.23 -18.07 4.67
C GLN A 12 31.43 -16.96 5.38
N VAL A 13 31.85 -16.55 6.58
CA VAL A 13 31.20 -15.47 7.33
C VAL A 13 31.32 -14.13 6.57
N CYS A 14 32.49 -13.81 6.01
CA CYS A 14 32.67 -12.61 5.18
C CYS A 14 31.79 -12.64 3.92
N SER A 15 31.68 -13.81 3.28
CA SER A 15 30.83 -13.99 2.09
C SER A 15 29.34 -13.79 2.45
N LEU A 16 28.88 -14.32 3.59
CA LEU A 16 27.52 -14.07 4.08
C LEU A 16 27.28 -12.60 4.42
N GLN A 17 28.23 -11.93 5.08
CA GLN A 17 28.15 -10.52 5.45
C GLN A 17 28.01 -9.63 4.19
N LEU A 18 28.79 -9.92 3.15
CA LEU A 18 28.71 -9.23 1.85
C LEU A 18 27.37 -9.45 1.16
N MET A 19 26.83 -10.67 1.18
CA MET A 19 25.50 -10.96 0.62
C MET A 19 24.39 -10.22 1.38
N VAL A 20 24.47 -10.12 2.70
CA VAL A 20 23.48 -9.39 3.52
C VAL A 20 23.57 -7.88 3.28
N ALA A 21 24.78 -7.32 3.15
CA ALA A 21 24.98 -5.91 2.84
C ALA A 21 24.56 -5.53 1.41
N ALA A 22 24.63 -6.49 0.48
CA ALA A 22 24.24 -6.30 -0.92
C ALA A 22 22.73 -6.52 -1.18
N MET A 23 21.96 -7.02 -0.19
CA MET A 23 20.51 -7.13 -0.36
C MET A 23 19.91 -5.71 -0.46
N PRO A 24 19.22 -5.38 -1.57
CA PRO A 24 18.59 -4.08 -1.70
C PRO A 24 17.60 -3.89 -0.54
N LYS A 25 17.68 -2.72 0.11
CA LYS A 25 16.72 -2.37 1.16
C LYS A 25 15.35 -2.28 0.49
N CYS A 26 14.47 -3.19 0.88
CA CYS A 26 13.12 -3.24 0.39
C CYS A 26 12.33 -2.04 0.94
N GLN A 27 12.11 -1.02 0.12
CA GLN A 27 11.61 0.28 0.56
C GLN A 27 10.67 0.88 -0.48
N LEU A 28 9.74 1.71 -0.02
CA LEU A 28 8.87 2.53 -0.86
C LEU A 28 9.27 4.00 -0.70
N GLN A 29 9.28 4.76 -1.80
CA GLN A 29 9.52 6.20 -1.76
C GLN A 29 8.31 6.94 -1.16
N GLY A 30 8.51 7.61 -0.03
CA GLY A 30 7.49 8.39 0.67
C GLY A 30 6.90 9.49 -0.19
N ASP A 31 7.72 10.18 -0.99
CA ASP A 31 7.26 11.24 -1.91
C ASP A 31 6.27 10.72 -2.96
N LEU A 32 6.48 9.48 -3.44
CA LEU A 32 5.58 8.84 -4.39
C LEU A 32 4.30 8.41 -3.69
N VAL A 33 4.38 7.79 -2.52
CA VAL A 33 3.20 7.41 -1.71
C VAL A 33 2.35 8.64 -1.38
N MET A 34 2.99 9.77 -1.07
CA MET A 34 2.31 11.06 -0.83
C MET A 34 1.62 11.59 -2.09
N SER A 35 2.30 11.55 -3.24
CA SER A 35 1.72 11.95 -4.52
C SER A 35 0.53 11.06 -4.90
N THR A 36 0.66 9.74 -4.71
CA THR A 36 -0.43 8.76 -4.89
C THR A 36 -1.61 9.06 -3.98
N HIS A 37 -1.37 9.39 -2.70
CA HIS A 37 -2.41 9.80 -1.77
C HIS A 37 -3.14 11.07 -2.23
N HIS A 38 -2.41 12.10 -2.68
CA HIS A 38 -3.02 13.34 -3.16
C HIS A 38 -3.88 13.12 -4.41
N LEU A 39 -3.39 12.36 -5.39
CA LEU A 39 -4.19 12.04 -6.59
C LEU A 39 -5.48 11.30 -6.23
N LEU A 40 -5.39 10.30 -5.35
CA LEU A 40 -6.57 9.55 -4.90
C LEU A 40 -7.55 10.43 -4.09
N ARG A 41 -7.03 11.40 -3.33
CA ARG A 41 -7.85 12.34 -2.53
C ARG A 41 -8.60 13.27 -3.47
N ASP A 42 -7.94 13.75 -4.50
CA ASP A 42 -8.46 14.75 -5.42
C ASP A 42 -9.16 14.12 -6.64
N LEU A 43 -9.33 12.79 -6.63
CA LEU A 43 -9.87 11.98 -7.73
C LEU A 43 -11.33 12.28 -8.06
N GLY A 44 -12.13 12.69 -7.08
CA GLY A 44 -13.55 12.96 -7.29
C GLY A 44 -14.23 13.48 -6.03
N GLU A 45 -15.55 13.43 -6.02
CA GLU A 45 -16.39 13.99 -4.94
C GLU A 45 -16.18 13.32 -3.57
N GLU A 46 -16.77 13.91 -2.54
CA GLU A 46 -16.80 13.35 -1.19
C GLU A 46 -17.54 12.01 -1.12
N PHE A 47 -17.34 11.27 -0.03
CA PHE A 47 -18.00 9.98 0.17
C PHE A 47 -19.54 10.15 0.30
N PRO A 48 -20.36 9.53 -0.58
CA PRO A 48 -21.79 9.80 -0.62
C PRO A 48 -22.50 9.31 0.64
N VAL A 49 -23.48 10.08 1.12
CA VAL A 49 -24.25 9.74 2.33
C VAL A 49 -24.98 8.41 2.19
N HIS A 50 -25.54 8.12 1.01
CA HIS A 50 -26.25 6.86 0.74
C HIS A 50 -25.32 5.63 0.81
N CYS A 51 -24.02 5.80 0.54
CA CYS A 51 -23.02 4.73 0.66
C CYS A 51 -22.58 4.45 2.11
N ARG A 52 -23.03 5.23 3.10
CA ARG A 52 -22.59 5.06 4.50
C ARG A 52 -23.05 3.74 5.13
N VAL A 53 -24.11 3.10 4.64
CA VAL A 53 -24.54 1.78 5.14
C VAL A 53 -23.50 0.70 4.81
N LEU A 54 -22.85 0.80 3.65
CA LEU A 54 -21.74 -0.08 3.27
C LEU A 54 -20.47 0.19 4.11
N ASN A 55 -20.30 1.41 4.63
CA ASN A 55 -19.17 1.78 5.49
C ASN A 55 -19.12 0.99 6.80
N THR A 56 -20.25 0.54 7.34
CA THR A 56 -20.25 -0.28 8.57
C THR A 56 -19.93 -1.74 8.30
N ASN A 57 -20.08 -2.21 7.05
CA ASN A 57 -19.97 -3.63 6.71
C ASN A 57 -18.62 -3.95 6.04
N ILE A 58 -18.03 -2.98 5.32
CA ILE A 58 -16.75 -3.15 4.63
C ILE A 58 -15.85 -1.97 4.98
N SER A 59 -14.87 -2.27 5.82
CA SER A 59 -13.85 -1.33 6.25
C SER A 59 -12.49 -2.01 6.26
N PHE A 60 -11.47 -1.27 5.85
CA PHE A 60 -10.09 -1.73 5.95
C PHE A 60 -9.76 -2.18 7.38
N PRO A 61 -9.17 -3.37 7.56
CA PRO A 61 -8.85 -3.89 8.88
C PRO A 61 -7.63 -3.18 9.47
N ASP A 62 -7.85 -2.30 10.45
CA ASP A 62 -6.77 -1.57 11.15
C ASP A 62 -5.71 -2.51 11.75
N SER A 63 -6.10 -3.75 12.10
CA SER A 63 -5.21 -4.81 12.59
C SER A 63 -4.16 -5.27 11.59
N ALA A 64 -4.29 -4.93 10.30
CA ALA A 64 -3.27 -5.24 9.29
C ALA A 64 -1.98 -4.42 9.51
N PHE A 65 -2.12 -3.19 10.00
CA PHE A 65 -0.96 -2.36 10.34
C PHE A 65 -0.31 -2.85 11.66
N PRO A 66 1.03 -2.85 11.72
CA PRO A 66 1.73 -3.17 12.96
C PRO A 66 1.58 -2.03 13.97
N ALA A 67 1.95 -2.32 15.22
CA ALA A 67 2.09 -1.27 16.22
C ALA A 67 3.04 -0.15 15.75
N LYS A 68 2.82 1.07 16.25
CA LYS A 68 3.62 2.27 15.92
C LYS A 68 5.02 2.19 16.55
N THR A 69 5.87 1.31 16.02
CA THR A 69 7.27 1.15 16.39
C THR A 69 8.14 1.15 15.13
N THR A 70 9.37 1.66 15.23
CA THR A 70 10.26 1.90 14.08
C THR A 70 11.29 0.78 13.86
N ASN A 71 11.09 -0.38 14.48
CA ASN A 71 11.94 -1.54 14.28
C ASN A 71 11.70 -2.20 12.92
N HIS A 72 12.74 -2.83 12.39
CA HIS A 72 12.79 -3.32 11.01
C HIS A 72 11.63 -4.27 10.63
N PRO A 73 11.21 -5.26 11.45
CA PRO A 73 10.08 -6.13 11.10
C PRO A 73 8.75 -5.37 10.95
N GLN A 74 8.51 -4.38 11.81
CA GLN A 74 7.30 -3.56 11.81
C GLN A 74 7.32 -2.58 10.64
N CYS A 75 8.47 -1.99 10.31
CA CYS A 75 8.58 -1.21 9.09
C CYS A 75 8.33 -2.06 7.84
N ARG A 76 8.89 -3.27 7.79
CA ARG A 76 8.63 -4.19 6.68
C ARG A 76 7.14 -4.54 6.57
N GLN A 77 6.46 -4.80 7.68
CA GLN A 77 5.03 -5.07 7.71
C GLN A 77 4.21 -3.86 7.26
N ALA A 78 4.52 -2.65 7.75
CA ALA A 78 3.80 -1.43 7.35
C ALA A 78 3.96 -1.11 5.86
N LEU A 79 5.18 -1.25 5.32
CA LEU A 79 5.44 -1.10 3.89
C LEU A 79 4.69 -2.17 3.09
N TRP A 80 4.69 -3.42 3.57
CA TRP A 80 3.93 -4.51 2.94
C TRP A 80 2.43 -4.20 2.89
N VAL A 81 1.82 -3.68 3.97
CA VAL A 81 0.39 -3.32 3.97
C VAL A 81 0.08 -2.28 2.89
N VAL A 82 0.92 -1.24 2.75
CA VAL A 82 0.75 -0.22 1.71
C VAL A 82 0.90 -0.82 0.31
N TYR A 83 1.96 -1.61 0.10
CA TYR A 83 2.24 -2.29 -1.16
C TYR A 83 1.10 -3.23 -1.57
N GLU A 84 0.67 -4.11 -0.66
CA GLU A 84 -0.37 -5.09 -0.91
C GLU A 84 -1.69 -4.40 -1.24
N SER A 85 -2.05 -3.34 -0.49
CA SER A 85 -3.28 -2.61 -0.73
C SER A 85 -3.28 -1.94 -2.10
N LEU A 86 -2.15 -1.37 -2.52
CA LEU A 86 -1.99 -0.83 -3.87
C LEU A 86 -2.05 -1.94 -4.92
N ARG A 87 -1.50 -3.12 -4.67
CA ARG A 87 -1.51 -4.23 -5.62
C ARG A 87 -2.92 -4.77 -5.85
N GLU A 88 -3.63 -5.09 -4.78
CA GLU A 88 -5.00 -5.62 -4.83
C GLU A 88 -5.97 -4.59 -5.45
N ALA A 89 -5.81 -3.31 -5.12
CA ALA A 89 -6.57 -2.25 -5.79
C ALA A 89 -6.27 -2.19 -7.30
N GLY A 90 -5.00 -2.32 -7.70
CA GLY A 90 -4.61 -2.37 -9.10
C GLY A 90 -5.25 -3.53 -9.86
N GLN A 91 -5.35 -4.70 -9.22
CA GLN A 91 -6.08 -5.85 -9.78
C GLN A 91 -7.57 -5.54 -9.94
N ILE A 92 -8.20 -4.95 -8.92
CA ILE A 92 -9.62 -4.55 -9.00
C ILE A 92 -9.85 -3.57 -10.15
N PHE A 93 -8.98 -2.57 -10.33
CA PHE A 93 -9.04 -1.64 -11.46
C PHE A 93 -8.88 -2.31 -12.83
N GLY A 94 -8.08 -3.38 -12.92
CA GLY A 94 -7.90 -4.15 -14.15
C GLY A 94 -9.05 -5.11 -14.46
N ASP A 95 -9.69 -5.65 -13.42
CA ASP A 95 -10.70 -6.71 -13.55
C ASP A 95 -12.14 -6.17 -13.62
N HIS A 96 -12.39 -4.94 -13.18
CA HIS A 96 -13.74 -4.37 -13.07
C HIS A 96 -13.83 -2.99 -13.70
N GLU A 97 -14.91 -2.75 -14.44
CA GLU A 97 -15.21 -1.44 -15.01
C GLU A 97 -15.74 -0.47 -13.95
N LEU A 98 -15.35 0.80 -14.07
CA LEU A 98 -15.91 1.88 -13.26
C LEU A 98 -17.34 2.17 -13.76
N PRO A 99 -18.35 2.21 -12.88
CA PRO A 99 -19.69 2.60 -13.28
C PRO A 99 -19.65 4.09 -13.64
N VAL A 100 -19.81 4.41 -14.92
CA VAL A 100 -19.85 5.79 -15.43
C VAL A 100 -21.30 6.21 -15.71
N GLY A 101 -21.63 7.49 -15.51
CA GLY A 101 -22.96 8.04 -15.77
C GLY A 101 -23.85 8.18 -14.52
N GLU A 102 -25.17 8.17 -14.72
CA GLU A 102 -26.15 8.36 -13.63
C GLU A 102 -26.06 7.21 -12.60
N GLY A 103 -25.83 7.56 -11.33
CA GLY A 103 -25.60 6.58 -10.26
C GLY A 103 -24.19 5.97 -10.23
N GLY A 104 -23.29 6.39 -11.12
CA GLY A 104 -21.89 5.98 -11.18
C GLY A 104 -20.95 6.88 -10.38
N VAL A 105 -19.64 6.66 -10.55
CA VAL A 105 -18.59 7.53 -10.00
C VAL A 105 -18.23 8.66 -10.96
N THR A 106 -18.04 9.87 -10.42
CA THR A 106 -17.68 11.09 -11.17
C THR A 106 -16.17 11.39 -11.06
N TRP A 107 -15.34 10.36 -11.21
CA TRP A 107 -13.89 10.50 -11.03
C TRP A 107 -13.21 11.17 -12.22
N ASP A 108 -12.19 11.98 -11.93
CA ASP A 108 -11.33 12.63 -12.90
C ASP A 108 -10.42 11.57 -13.55
N ASN A 109 -10.66 11.29 -14.83
CA ASN A 109 -9.93 10.26 -15.58
C ASN A 109 -8.43 10.55 -15.68
N ALA A 110 -8.01 11.82 -15.80
CA ALA A 110 -6.59 12.16 -15.90
C ALA A 110 -5.88 11.90 -14.57
N LYS A 111 -6.53 12.25 -13.44
CA LYS A 111 -5.99 11.94 -12.11
C LYS A 111 -6.01 10.44 -11.82
N LEU A 112 -7.00 9.70 -12.32
CA LEU A 112 -7.04 8.24 -12.21
C LEU A 112 -5.85 7.61 -12.93
N GLU A 113 -5.58 8.05 -14.16
CA GLU A 113 -4.44 7.58 -14.96
C GLU A 113 -3.11 7.89 -14.26
N ASP A 114 -2.93 9.13 -13.78
CA ASP A 114 -1.75 9.51 -13.01
C ASP A 114 -1.61 8.68 -11.72
N PHE A 115 -2.71 8.39 -11.03
CA PHE A 115 -2.72 7.53 -9.86
C PHE A 115 -2.25 6.11 -10.21
N GLN A 116 -2.78 5.52 -11.28
CA GLN A 116 -2.42 4.17 -11.73
C GLN A 116 -0.97 4.10 -12.21
N ASN A 117 -0.44 5.16 -12.82
CA ASN A 117 0.96 5.27 -13.19
C ASN A 117 1.89 5.28 -11.97
N LEU A 118 1.54 6.06 -10.93
CA LEU A 118 2.32 6.05 -9.68
C LEU A 118 2.17 4.73 -8.91
N GLN A 119 0.98 4.13 -8.93
CA GLN A 119 0.74 2.80 -8.36
C GLN A 119 1.65 1.77 -9.00
N PHE A 120 1.68 1.70 -10.34
CA PHE A 120 2.57 0.79 -11.08
C PHE A 120 4.04 0.98 -10.67
N ARG A 121 4.51 2.22 -10.62
CA ARG A 121 5.89 2.53 -10.20
C ARG A 121 6.18 2.09 -8.76
N LEU A 122 5.26 2.32 -7.82
CA LEU A 122 5.41 1.88 -6.43
C LEU A 122 5.42 0.35 -6.31
N LEU A 123 4.67 -0.36 -7.15
CA LEU A 123 4.66 -1.82 -7.19
C LEU A 123 5.97 -2.39 -7.74
N GLU A 124 6.58 -1.74 -8.74
CA GLU A 124 7.91 -2.09 -9.25
C GLU A 124 8.99 -1.88 -8.17
N GLU A 125 9.03 -0.69 -7.55
CA GLU A 125 9.98 -0.35 -6.48
C GLU A 125 9.82 -1.26 -5.25
N GLY A 126 8.57 -1.62 -4.93
CA GLY A 126 8.20 -2.44 -3.77
C GLY A 126 8.17 -3.95 -4.02
N SER A 127 8.54 -4.45 -5.20
CA SER A 127 8.36 -5.85 -5.61
C SER A 127 8.93 -6.88 -4.63
N CYS A 128 9.98 -6.54 -3.89
CA CYS A 128 10.56 -7.36 -2.82
C CYS A 128 9.62 -7.60 -1.62
N LEU A 129 8.57 -6.77 -1.44
CA LEU A 129 7.54 -6.92 -0.41
C LEU A 129 6.57 -8.07 -0.73
N SER A 130 6.47 -8.50 -1.99
CA SER A 130 5.61 -9.64 -2.40
C SER A 130 5.92 -10.95 -1.66
N ARG A 131 7.15 -11.10 -1.16
CA ARG A 131 7.61 -12.29 -0.43
C ARG A 131 7.26 -12.26 1.06
N VAL A 132 6.69 -11.16 1.56
CA VAL A 132 6.16 -11.11 2.92
C VAL A 132 4.87 -11.92 2.92
N SER A 133 4.85 -13.02 3.66
CA SER A 133 3.65 -13.84 3.83
C SER A 133 2.56 -13.00 4.50
N GLY A 134 1.62 -12.56 3.70
CA GLY A 134 0.53 -11.69 4.10
C GLY A 134 -0.52 -12.39 4.94
N SER A 135 -1.07 -11.68 5.92
CA SER A 135 -2.22 -12.16 6.69
C SER A 135 -3.43 -12.34 5.77
N GLY A 136 -4.18 -13.44 5.92
CA GLY A 136 -5.47 -13.65 5.22
C GLY A 136 -6.55 -12.59 5.50
N VAL A 137 -6.24 -11.62 6.36
CA VAL A 137 -7.07 -10.47 6.69
C VAL A 137 -7.20 -9.49 5.51
N LEU A 138 -6.13 -9.21 4.76
CA LEU A 138 -6.21 -8.31 3.60
C LEU A 138 -6.96 -8.96 2.43
N SER A 139 -6.70 -10.24 2.14
CA SER A 139 -7.40 -10.96 1.08
C SER A 139 -8.91 -11.06 1.35
N SER A 140 -9.30 -11.30 2.60
CA SER A 140 -10.73 -11.29 2.98
C SER A 140 -11.36 -9.91 2.77
N TYR A 141 -10.67 -8.83 3.12
CA TYR A 141 -11.17 -7.47 2.89
C TYR A 141 -11.37 -7.18 1.39
N PHE A 142 -10.36 -7.43 0.56
CA PHE A 142 -10.45 -7.17 -0.88
C PHE A 142 -11.48 -8.07 -1.56
N SER A 143 -11.64 -9.32 -1.11
CA SER A 143 -12.73 -10.20 -1.57
C SER A 143 -14.11 -9.62 -1.27
N ASN A 144 -14.31 -9.03 -0.09
CA ASN A 144 -15.58 -8.37 0.26
C ASN A 144 -15.83 -7.13 -0.60
N VAL A 145 -14.80 -6.32 -0.86
CA VAL A 145 -14.90 -5.16 -1.77
C VAL A 145 -15.32 -5.63 -3.17
N THR A 146 -14.64 -6.63 -3.72
CA THR A 146 -14.96 -7.20 -5.03
C THR A 146 -16.40 -7.73 -5.09
N ALA A 147 -16.86 -8.42 -4.04
CA ALA A 147 -18.23 -8.90 -3.97
C ALA A 147 -19.28 -7.77 -4.01
N VAL A 148 -18.96 -6.58 -3.52
CA VAL A 148 -19.84 -5.39 -3.63
C VAL A 148 -19.73 -4.73 -4.99
N LEU A 149 -18.55 -4.69 -5.60
CA LEU A 149 -18.36 -4.17 -6.95
C LEU A 149 -19.17 -4.96 -7.99
N GLN A 150 -19.33 -6.27 -7.77
CA GLN A 150 -20.13 -7.15 -8.62
C GLN A 150 -21.65 -6.98 -8.43
N GLN A 151 -22.10 -6.29 -7.37
CA GLN A 151 -23.50 -5.97 -7.17
C GLN A 151 -23.84 -4.66 -7.89
N GLN A 152 -24.61 -4.75 -8.98
CA GLN A 152 -24.87 -3.62 -9.88
C GLN A 152 -25.37 -2.36 -9.17
N GLU A 153 -26.31 -2.49 -8.22
CA GLU A 153 -26.87 -1.34 -7.48
C GLU A 153 -25.91 -0.74 -6.44
N SER A 154 -24.86 -1.47 -6.06
CA SER A 154 -23.89 -1.06 -5.02
C SER A 154 -22.49 -0.81 -5.56
N ALA A 155 -22.25 -1.01 -6.85
CA ALA A 155 -20.93 -0.92 -7.47
C ALA A 155 -20.26 0.44 -7.24
N ALA A 156 -21.00 1.54 -7.44
CA ALA A 156 -20.48 2.89 -7.21
C ALA A 156 -20.06 3.09 -5.74
N CYS A 157 -20.85 2.59 -4.79
CA CYS A 157 -20.49 2.63 -3.37
C CYS A 157 -19.30 1.74 -3.04
N GLY A 158 -19.13 0.60 -3.71
CA GLY A 158 -17.94 -0.25 -3.60
C GLY A 158 -16.67 0.49 -4.02
N TRP A 159 -16.72 1.22 -5.14
CA TRP A 159 -15.60 2.05 -5.61
C TRP A 159 -15.29 3.20 -4.65
N MET A 160 -16.31 3.87 -4.12
CA MET A 160 -16.13 4.92 -3.11
C MET A 160 -15.56 4.35 -1.81
N ALA A 161 -15.94 3.14 -1.40
CA ALA A 161 -15.38 2.45 -0.24
C ALA A 161 -13.91 2.08 -0.46
N LEU A 162 -13.57 1.53 -1.63
CA LEU A 162 -12.18 1.22 -2.00
C LEU A 162 -11.30 2.48 -1.98
N ARG A 163 -11.75 3.58 -2.61
CA ARG A 163 -11.03 4.88 -2.59
C ARG A 163 -10.81 5.39 -1.17
N ARG A 164 -11.86 5.40 -0.33
CA ARG A 164 -11.78 5.84 1.08
C ARG A 164 -10.75 5.04 1.87
N ASP A 165 -10.77 3.73 1.71
CA ASP A 165 -9.92 2.83 2.50
C ASP A 165 -8.47 2.86 2.02
N LEU A 166 -8.23 2.96 0.71
CA LEU A 166 -6.90 3.21 0.17
C LEU A 166 -6.33 4.55 0.66
N LEU A 167 -7.16 5.61 0.69
CA LEU A 167 -6.74 6.89 1.29
C LEU A 167 -6.31 6.72 2.74
N ARG A 168 -7.09 5.98 3.54
CA ARG A 168 -6.75 5.69 4.94
C ARG A 168 -5.44 4.90 5.06
N VAL A 169 -5.21 3.90 4.21
CA VAL A 169 -3.98 3.10 4.20
C VAL A 169 -2.77 3.97 3.91
N LEU A 170 -2.82 4.76 2.84
CA LEU A 170 -1.72 5.65 2.44
C LEU A 170 -1.44 6.70 3.52
N ALA A 171 -2.48 7.34 4.05
CA ALA A 171 -2.36 8.30 5.15
C ALA A 171 -1.77 7.65 6.42
N THR A 172 -2.21 6.44 6.77
CA THR A 172 -1.70 5.71 7.93
C THR A 172 -0.22 5.38 7.76
N GLY A 173 0.20 4.94 6.57
CA GLY A 173 1.61 4.77 6.23
C GLY A 173 2.38 6.07 6.44
N LEU A 174 1.94 7.15 5.80
CA LEU A 174 2.60 8.46 5.82
C LEU A 174 2.62 9.15 7.19
N GLN A 175 1.65 8.90 8.07
CA GLN A 175 1.55 9.57 9.38
C GLN A 175 2.08 8.72 10.53
N LYS A 176 1.77 7.42 10.54
CA LYS A 176 2.14 6.52 11.65
C LYS A 176 3.45 5.78 11.40
N HIS A 177 3.79 5.52 10.14
CA HIS A 177 4.96 4.71 9.74
C HIS A 177 5.91 5.47 8.79
N CYS A 178 5.86 6.80 8.82
CA CYS A 178 6.60 7.68 7.91
C CYS A 178 8.12 7.39 7.86
N THR A 179 8.71 6.95 8.98
CA THR A 179 10.15 6.65 9.10
C THR A 179 10.55 5.35 8.40
N CYS A 180 9.57 4.56 7.97
CA CYS A 180 9.81 3.31 7.26
C CYS A 180 10.02 3.53 5.75
N PHE A 181 9.63 4.69 5.22
CA PHE A 181 9.78 5.06 3.82
C PHE A 181 11.15 5.67 3.54
N THR A 182 11.58 5.62 2.28
CA THR A 182 12.69 6.43 1.78
C THR A 182 12.21 7.79 1.34
N TRP A 183 13.01 8.82 1.59
CA TRP A 183 12.68 10.19 1.25
C TRP A 183 13.81 10.78 0.42
N ARG A 184 13.50 11.56 -0.62
CA ARG A 184 14.50 12.41 -1.27
C ARG A 184 14.76 13.62 -0.36
N ASP A 185 16.01 14.07 -0.28
CA ASP A 185 16.47 15.08 0.67
C ASP A 185 15.51 16.29 0.76
N GLY A 186 15.07 16.62 1.98
CA GLY A 186 14.25 17.81 2.28
C GLY A 186 12.86 17.51 2.85
N HIS A 187 12.21 16.40 2.47
CA HIS A 187 10.90 16.01 3.02
C HIS A 187 11.11 15.02 4.17
N LYS A 188 10.84 15.45 5.40
CA LYS A 188 10.86 14.56 6.57
C LYS A 188 9.45 14.39 7.11
N CYS A 189 9.21 13.21 7.70
CA CYS A 189 8.09 12.87 8.57
C CYS A 189 7.43 13.99 9.41
N ARG A 190 8.19 15.02 9.76
CA ARG A 190 7.79 16.06 10.71
C ARG A 190 6.79 17.06 10.11
N ASP A 191 6.71 17.17 8.78
CA ASP A 191 5.89 18.17 8.10
C ASP A 191 4.43 17.73 7.87
N HIS A 192 4.05 16.53 8.32
CA HIS A 192 2.78 15.88 7.97
C HIS A 192 1.93 15.44 9.18
N ALA A 193 2.22 15.98 10.37
CA ALA A 193 1.48 15.72 11.61
C ALA A 193 0.35 16.74 11.88
N GLN A 194 -0.24 17.33 10.84
CA GLN A 194 -1.40 18.22 10.94
C GLN A 194 -2.62 17.60 10.25
#